data_AF-A0A3B8P657-F1
#
_entry.id   AF-A0A3B8P657-F1
#
_cell.length_a   1.000
_cell.length_b   1.000
_cell.length_c   1.000
_cell.angle_alpha   90.00
_cell.angle_beta   90.00
_cell.angle_gamma   90.00
#
_symmetry.space_group_name_H-M   'P 1'
#
loop_
_entity.id
_entity.type
_entity.pdbx_description
1 polymer ?
#
loop_
_entity_poly.entity_id
_entity_poly.type
_entity_poly.pdbx_seq_one_letter_code
_entity_poly.pdbx_strand_id
1 'polypeptide(L)'
;MLAAPVIRSVLFGLRDCLLQVIDQQPRPAPGALATLASLRDAQIPCIWLDQLPDAEGKHLAEVLPAWLPGYAHKGTPWPAPDPCWQALMAMQAEQLEGCVLVSGEPELLQAGLNAGVWT
;
A
#
# COMPACT_ATOMS: atom_id res chain seq x y z
N MET A 1 -19.42 -20.89 -14.79
CA MET A 1 -19.14 -19.44 -14.89
C MET A 1 -18.25 -19.11 -13.70
N LEU A 2 -16.94 -18.95 -13.91
CA LEU A 2 -16.02 -18.62 -12.82
C LEU A 2 -16.35 -17.19 -12.37
N ALA A 3 -16.63 -16.99 -11.09
CA ALA A 3 -16.83 -15.66 -10.54
C ALA A 3 -15.55 -14.84 -10.74
N ALA A 4 -15.69 -13.54 -11.04
CA ALA A 4 -14.53 -12.65 -11.10
C ALA A 4 -13.82 -12.68 -9.74
N PRO A 5 -12.47 -12.78 -9.71
CA PRO A 5 -11.74 -12.74 -8.45
C PRO A 5 -12.04 -11.43 -7.72
N VAL A 6 -12.39 -11.55 -6.44
CA VAL A 6 -12.74 -10.41 -5.59
C VAL A 6 -11.46 -9.84 -4.98
N ILE A 7 -11.24 -8.54 -5.16
CA ILE A 7 -10.17 -7.83 -4.46
C ILE A 7 -10.57 -7.71 -2.99
N ARG A 8 -9.75 -8.26 -2.10
CA ARG A 8 -10.04 -8.33 -0.66
C ARG A 8 -9.30 -7.27 0.14
N SER A 9 -8.10 -6.88 -0.28
CA SER A 9 -7.37 -5.76 0.30
C SER A 9 -6.33 -5.24 -0.68
N VAL A 10 -5.93 -3.99 -0.51
CA VAL A 10 -4.91 -3.36 -1.35
C VAL A 10 -3.82 -2.73 -0.50
N LEU A 11 -2.59 -3.17 -0.73
CA LEU A 11 -1.39 -2.53 -0.22
C LEU A 11 -0.87 -1.57 -1.28
N PHE A 12 -0.39 -0.41 -0.86
CA PHE A 12 0.18 0.58 -1.75
C PHE A 12 1.60 0.94 -1.34
N GLY A 13 2.50 1.11 -2.30
CA GLY A 13 3.69 1.91 -2.09
C GLY A 13 3.30 3.36 -1.79
N LEU A 14 3.97 4.00 -0.85
CA LEU A 14 3.70 5.40 -0.54
C LEU A 14 4.28 6.32 -1.63
N ARG A 15 5.60 6.34 -1.76
CA ARG A 15 6.33 7.10 -2.79
C ARG A 15 6.23 6.43 -4.16
N ASP A 16 6.25 7.25 -5.21
CA ASP A 16 6.20 6.84 -6.62
C ASP A 16 5.01 5.92 -6.96
N CYS A 17 3.93 6.03 -6.17
CA CYS A 17 2.70 5.26 -6.33
C CYS A 17 1.48 6.05 -5.86
N LEU A 18 1.28 6.22 -4.54
CA LEU A 18 0.21 7.10 -4.03
C LEU A 18 0.61 8.57 -4.07
N LEU A 19 1.91 8.84 -3.90
CA LEU A 19 2.49 10.17 -3.90
C LEU A 19 3.48 10.34 -5.05
N GLN A 20 3.57 11.58 -5.49
CA GLN A 20 4.66 12.09 -6.32
C GLN A 20 5.25 13.32 -5.62
N VAL A 21 6.58 13.47 -5.68
CA VAL A 21 7.26 14.66 -5.15
C VAL A 21 7.56 15.59 -6.32
N ILE A 22 6.91 16.74 -6.35
CA ILE A 22 7.11 17.79 -7.36
C ILE A 22 7.57 19.03 -6.62
N ASP A 23 8.71 19.60 -7.03
CA ASP A 23 9.31 20.79 -6.39
C ASP A 23 9.47 20.65 -4.87
N GLN A 24 9.91 19.47 -4.41
CA GLN A 24 10.08 19.11 -2.99
C GLN A 24 8.79 19.09 -2.16
N GLN A 25 7.62 19.11 -2.80
CA GLN A 25 6.33 19.01 -2.12
C GLN A 25 5.64 17.68 -2.45
N PRO A 26 5.19 16.92 -1.45
CA PRO A 26 4.39 15.72 -1.70
C PRO A 26 3.04 16.14 -2.28
N ARG A 27 2.63 15.47 -3.35
CA ARG A 27 1.29 15.60 -3.93
C ARG A 27 0.75 14.21 -4.22
N PRO A 28 -0.56 13.98 -4.08
CA PRO A 28 -1.15 12.73 -4.54
C PRO A 28 -0.85 12.52 -6.03
N ALA A 29 -0.51 11.29 -6.40
CA ALA A 29 -0.33 10.92 -7.80
C ALA A 29 -1.66 11.11 -8.57
N PRO A 30 -1.61 11.39 -9.88
CA PRO A 30 -2.82 11.53 -10.69
C PRO A 30 -3.76 10.33 -10.53
N GLY A 31 -5.01 10.59 -10.14
CA GLY A 31 -6.02 9.55 -9.91
C GLY A 31 -5.96 8.84 -8.55
N ALA A 32 -4.89 8.99 -7.75
CA ALA A 32 -4.74 8.28 -6.48
C ALA A 32 -5.92 8.53 -5.51
N LEU A 33 -6.34 9.79 -5.34
CA LEU A 33 -7.46 10.12 -4.45
C LEU A 33 -8.80 9.56 -4.94
N ALA A 34 -9.04 9.56 -6.26
CA ALA A 34 -10.27 9.02 -6.83
C ALA A 34 -10.33 7.49 -6.67
N THR A 35 -9.20 6.81 -6.89
CA THR A 35 -9.05 5.37 -6.66
C THR A 35 -9.26 5.03 -5.19
N LEU A 36 -8.61 5.74 -4.26
CA LEU A 36 -8.79 5.54 -2.83
C LEU A 36 -10.25 5.77 -2.38
N ALA A 37 -10.92 6.79 -2.92
CA ALA A 37 -12.34 7.03 -2.64
C ALA A 37 -13.21 5.85 -3.11
N SER A 38 -12.97 5.34 -4.31
CA SER A 38 -13.70 4.20 -4.87
C SER A 38 -13.48 2.92 -4.06
N LEU A 39 -12.25 2.67 -3.61
CA LEU A 39 -11.92 1.53 -2.74
C LEU A 39 -12.59 1.67 -1.37
N ARG A 40 -12.64 2.89 -0.82
CA ARG A 40 -13.32 3.17 0.46
C ARG A 40 -14.82 2.95 0.36
N ASP A 41 -15.46 3.40 -0.72
CA ASP A 41 -16.90 3.20 -0.98
C ASP A 41 -17.24 1.72 -1.16
N ALA A 42 -16.35 0.95 -1.79
CA ALA A 42 -16.45 -0.50 -1.92
C ALA A 42 -16.06 -1.26 -0.63
N GLN A 43 -15.72 -0.55 0.45
CA GLN A 43 -15.27 -1.11 1.73
C GLN A 43 -14.04 -2.03 1.62
N ILE A 44 -13.17 -1.79 0.64
CA ILE A 44 -11.92 -2.55 0.46
C ILE A 44 -10.85 -1.98 1.41
N PRO A 45 -10.32 -2.76 2.37
CA PRO A 45 -9.22 -2.35 3.24
C PRO A 45 -7.99 -1.95 2.43
N CYS A 46 -7.41 -0.81 2.79
CA CYS A 46 -6.19 -0.32 2.15
C CYS A 46 -5.17 0.11 3.20
N ILE A 47 -3.89 -0.03 2.88
CA ILE A 47 -2.76 0.43 3.70
C ILE A 47 -1.59 0.84 2.81
N TRP A 48 -0.82 1.85 3.24
CA TRP A 48 0.42 2.21 2.55
C TRP A 48 1.66 1.62 3.24
N LEU A 49 2.71 1.38 2.46
CA LEU A 49 4.01 0.85 2.85
C LEU A 49 5.12 1.82 2.43
N ASP A 50 6.08 2.04 3.32
CA ASP A 50 7.34 2.70 3.00
C ASP A 50 8.49 2.18 3.89
N GLN A 51 9.74 2.35 3.46
CA GLN A 51 10.94 2.15 4.25
C GLN A 51 11.41 3.41 4.99
N LEU A 52 10.74 4.56 4.77
CA LEU A 52 11.05 5.78 5.52
C LEU A 52 10.78 5.61 7.03
N PRO A 53 11.52 6.34 7.88
CA PRO A 53 11.21 6.43 9.30
C PRO A 53 9.76 6.87 9.53
N ASP A 54 9.12 6.35 10.58
CA ASP A 54 7.72 6.60 10.94
C ASP A 54 7.27 8.07 10.79
N ALA A 55 8.08 9.00 11.29
CA ALA A 55 7.74 10.43 11.28
C ALA A 55 7.73 11.00 9.85
N GLU A 56 8.69 10.60 9.02
CA GLU A 56 8.83 11.09 7.66
C GLU A 56 7.76 10.50 6.74
N GLY A 57 7.51 9.19 6.84
CA GLY A 57 6.43 8.54 6.09
C GLY A 57 5.06 9.13 6.44
N LYS A 58 4.79 9.40 7.73
CA LYS A 58 3.54 10.05 8.17
C LYS A 58 3.42 11.48 7.64
N HIS A 59 4.52 12.25 7.68
CA HIS A 59 4.52 13.61 7.16
C HIS A 59 4.20 13.65 5.65
N LEU A 60 4.83 12.77 4.86
CA LEU A 60 4.52 12.68 3.43
C LEU A 60 3.08 12.25 3.18
N ALA A 61 2.54 11.36 4.01
CA ALA A 61 1.16 10.87 3.90
C ALA A 61 0.09 11.90 4.32
N GLU A 62 0.44 13.07 4.84
CA GLU A 62 -0.53 14.12 5.25
C GLU A 62 -1.41 14.62 4.09
N VAL A 63 -0.94 14.49 2.85
CA VAL A 63 -1.71 14.86 1.65
C VAL A 63 -2.70 13.77 1.20
N LEU A 64 -2.70 12.61 1.86
CA LEU A 64 -3.62 11.50 1.62
C LEU A 64 -4.81 11.56 2.58
N PRO A 65 -5.91 10.84 2.30
CA PRO A 65 -7.04 10.81 3.20
C PRO A 65 -6.66 10.29 4.60
N ALA A 66 -7.08 11.00 5.64
CA ALA A 66 -6.77 10.68 7.04
C ALA A 66 -7.21 9.27 7.49
N TRP A 67 -8.11 8.64 6.74
CA TRP A 67 -8.57 7.29 7.01
C TRP A 67 -7.58 6.19 6.60
N LEU A 68 -6.59 6.50 5.76
CA LEU A 68 -5.66 5.53 5.19
C LEU A 68 -4.52 5.26 6.17
N PRO A 69 -4.48 4.06 6.79
CA PRO A 69 -3.39 3.72 7.69
C PRO A 69 -2.07 3.55 6.93
N GLY A 70 -0.99 3.76 7.67
CA GLY A 70 0.35 3.45 7.23
C GLY A 70 0.98 2.32 8.00
N TYR A 71 1.77 1.52 7.32
CA TYR A 71 2.67 0.56 7.94
C TYR A 71 4.11 1.00 7.70
N ALA A 72 4.69 1.61 8.73
CA ALA A 72 6.07 2.06 8.71
C ALA A 72 7.04 0.92 9.04
N HIS A 73 8.28 1.05 8.57
CA HIS A 73 9.32 0.03 8.62
C HIS A 73 9.58 -0.51 10.04
N LYS A 74 9.39 -1.83 10.25
CA LYS A 74 9.64 -2.53 11.52
C LYS A 74 10.67 -3.66 11.40
N GLY A 75 11.82 -3.36 10.80
CA GLY A 75 13.02 -4.19 10.94
C GLY A 75 13.53 -4.77 9.64
N THR A 76 12.76 -5.62 8.96
CA THR A 76 13.25 -6.30 7.76
C THR A 76 13.06 -5.41 6.52
N PRO A 77 14.13 -5.02 5.81
CA PRO A 77 14.00 -4.23 4.59
C PRO A 77 13.42 -5.06 3.44
N TRP A 78 12.89 -4.39 2.44
CA TRP A 78 12.62 -5.02 1.14
C TRP A 78 13.93 -5.53 0.54
N PRO A 79 13.90 -6.63 -0.24
CA PRO A 79 12.73 -7.32 -0.78
C PRO A 79 12.17 -8.45 0.10
N ALA A 80 12.45 -8.47 1.41
CA ALA A 80 11.85 -9.49 2.27
C ALA A 80 10.30 -9.39 2.28
N PRO A 81 9.58 -10.52 2.40
CA PRO A 81 8.12 -10.54 2.36
C PRO A 81 7.47 -9.95 3.62
N ASP A 82 8.22 -9.84 4.72
CA ASP A 82 7.73 -9.47 6.04
C ASP A 82 6.88 -8.20 6.06
N PRO A 83 7.24 -7.08 5.40
CA PRO A 83 6.43 -5.87 5.45
C PRO A 83 5.04 -6.06 4.84
N CYS A 84 4.92 -6.89 3.79
CA CYS A 84 3.63 -7.20 3.18
C CYS A 84 2.75 -8.03 4.13
N TRP A 85 3.31 -9.08 4.74
CA TRP A 85 2.57 -9.88 5.73
C TRP A 85 2.16 -9.07 6.96
N GLN A 86 3.07 -8.25 7.47
CA GLN A 86 2.78 -7.42 8.64
C GLN A 86 1.70 -6.38 8.37
N ALA A 87 1.69 -5.78 7.17
CA ALA A 87 0.64 -4.85 6.76
C ALA A 87 -0.72 -5.56 6.57
N LEU A 88 -0.73 -6.75 5.99
CA LEU A 88 -1.93 -7.59 5.90
C LEU A 88 -2.47 -7.98 7.28
N MET A 89 -1.59 -8.35 8.22
CA MET A 89 -1.95 -8.60 9.61
C MET A 89 -2.52 -7.35 10.30
N ALA A 90 -1.94 -6.18 10.06
CA ALA A 90 -2.43 -4.91 10.60
C ALA A 90 -3.84 -4.56 10.10
N MET A 91 -4.16 -4.92 8.85
CA MET A 91 -5.50 -4.82 8.28
C MET A 91 -6.43 -5.99 8.66
N GLN A 92 -5.95 -6.97 9.44
CA GLN A 92 -6.68 -8.18 9.81
C GLN A 92 -7.17 -8.99 8.60
N ALA A 93 -6.36 -9.05 7.53
CA ALA A 93 -6.69 -9.87 6.36
C ALA A 93 -6.76 -11.36 6.74
N GLU A 94 -7.91 -11.99 6.49
CA GLU A 94 -8.15 -13.40 6.84
C GLU A 94 -7.42 -14.38 5.91
N GLN A 95 -7.12 -13.95 4.67
CA GLN A 95 -6.51 -14.77 3.64
C GLN A 95 -5.68 -13.93 2.67
N LEU A 96 -4.67 -14.56 2.08
CA LEU A 96 -3.79 -13.92 1.08
C LEU A 96 -4.46 -13.80 -0.29
N GLU A 97 -5.35 -14.74 -0.63
CA GLU A 97 -6.04 -14.75 -1.91
C GLU A 97 -6.85 -13.46 -2.12
N GLY A 98 -6.61 -12.77 -3.24
CA GLY A 98 -7.29 -11.50 -3.55
C GLY A 98 -6.68 -10.28 -2.87
N CYS A 99 -5.56 -10.43 -2.15
CA CYS A 99 -4.73 -9.29 -1.74
C CYS A 99 -3.86 -8.83 -2.93
N VAL A 100 -3.75 -7.53 -3.10
CA VAL A 100 -2.98 -6.89 -4.18
C VAL A 100 -2.03 -5.86 -3.60
N LEU A 101 -0.82 -5.78 -4.12
CA LEU A 101 0.15 -4.73 -3.87
C LEU A 101 0.30 -3.88 -5.14
N VAL A 102 0.15 -2.57 -5.03
CA VAL A 102 0.41 -1.62 -6.12
C VAL A 102 1.60 -0.76 -5.73
N SER A 103 2.66 -0.76 -6.53
CA SER A 103 3.87 0.01 -6.24
C SER A 103 4.64 0.36 -7.52
N GLY A 104 5.31 1.52 -7.52
CA GLY A 104 6.33 1.87 -8.51
C GLY A 104 7.75 1.46 -8.11
N GLU A 105 7.96 1.06 -6.85
CA GLU A 105 9.26 0.67 -6.29
C GLU A 105 9.56 -0.83 -6.54
N PRO A 106 10.60 -1.17 -7.31
CA PRO A 106 10.96 -2.56 -7.64
C PRO A 106 11.20 -3.46 -6.43
N GLU A 107 11.85 -2.97 -5.37
CA GLU A 107 12.13 -3.81 -4.19
C GLU A 107 10.84 -4.16 -3.44
N LEU A 108 9.89 -3.21 -3.38
CA LEU A 108 8.58 -3.45 -2.78
C LEU A 108 7.75 -4.42 -3.63
N LEU A 109 7.78 -4.29 -4.96
CA LEU A 109 7.13 -5.27 -5.85
C LEU A 109 7.70 -6.68 -5.62
N GLN A 110 9.02 -6.81 -5.50
CA GLN A 110 9.65 -8.09 -5.19
C GLN A 110 9.25 -8.61 -3.80
N ALA A 111 9.08 -7.74 -2.80
CA ALA A 111 8.55 -8.12 -1.50
C ALA A 111 7.11 -8.66 -1.59
N GLY A 112 6.26 -8.06 -2.41
CA GLY A 112 4.90 -8.56 -2.68
C GLY A 112 4.90 -9.94 -3.32
N LEU A 113 5.73 -10.15 -4.34
CA LEU A 113 5.91 -11.45 -4.99
C LEU A 113 6.40 -12.51 -4.00
N ASN A 114 7.41 -12.17 -3.18
CA ASN A 114 7.94 -13.06 -2.14
C ASN A 114 6.88 -13.40 -1.07
N ALA A 115 5.96 -12.47 -0.81
CA ALA A 115 4.85 -12.65 0.14
C ALA A 115 3.66 -13.41 -0.45
N GLY A 116 3.63 -13.66 -1.77
CA GLY A 116 2.55 -14.33 -2.49
C GLY A 116 1.34 -13.44 -2.80
N VAL A 117 1.53 -12.11 -2.80
CA VAL A 117 0.51 -11.10 -3.14
C VAL A 117 0.56 -10.81 -4.64
N TRP A 118 -0.57 -10.47 -5.25
CA TRP A 118 -0.60 -9.98 -6.64
C TRP A 118 0.10 -8.61 -6.76
N THR A 119 0.85 -8.39 -7.83
CA THR A 119 1.62 -7.15 -8.07
C THR A 119 1.45 -6.61 -9.48
#